data_AF-A0A6B1FJK5-F1
#
_entry.id   AF-A0A6B1FJK5-F1
#
_cell.length_a   1.000
_cell.length_b   1.000
_cell.length_c   1.000
_cell.angle_alpha   90.00
_cell.angle_beta   90.00
_cell.angle_gamma   90.00
#
_symmetry.space_group_name_H-M   'P 1'
#
loop_
_entity.id
_entity.type
_entity.pdbx_description
1 polymer ?
#
loop_
_entity_poly.entity_id
_entity_poly.type
_entity_poly.pdbx_seq_one_letter_code
_entity_poly.pdbx_strand_id
1 'polypeptide(L)'
;MKRRILVPGLTAALAAIALTACGPAEVTIVAELGEGAEAQPLNAVEVELLPFDRDQVFDSLAIAAPRPEPQIPPELLAAQEEIAQARNAWRDAETDWAVLRDTLQKLETALEGLNVRERRYQDLFLVWEGLEPDYQAADRAMTSRFEEFTALQDAAIDQMDSWNFVMDDWAQEAFAEVDLVFEAKMDASGLDIVTDTTEAAGDARLQVAPGNYWVHARYELPTEELYWNVPITVVRGEPLVVRLTRENAESRPIF
;
A
#
# COMPACT_ATOMS: atom_id res chain seq x y z
N MET A 1 -72.20 -34.98 -56.78
CA MET A 1 -70.87 -35.14 -56.14
C MET A 1 -70.72 -34.08 -55.05
N LYS A 2 -70.45 -34.52 -53.81
CA LYS A 2 -69.76 -33.84 -52.68
C LYS A 2 -70.38 -32.59 -52.01
N ARG A 3 -70.92 -32.84 -50.81
CA ARG A 3 -71.05 -31.92 -49.65
C ARG A 3 -69.72 -31.20 -49.34
N ARG A 4 -69.78 -30.03 -48.70
CA ARG A 4 -68.96 -29.72 -47.50
C ARG A 4 -69.48 -28.51 -46.71
N ILE A 5 -69.66 -28.80 -45.43
CA ILE A 5 -69.90 -27.93 -44.28
C ILE A 5 -68.56 -27.25 -43.92
N LEU A 6 -68.57 -25.99 -43.48
CA LEU A 6 -67.44 -25.42 -42.74
C LEU A 6 -67.92 -24.73 -41.46
N VAL A 7 -67.37 -25.21 -40.34
CA VAL A 7 -67.51 -24.77 -38.95
C VAL A 7 -66.50 -23.64 -38.70
N PRO A 8 -66.80 -22.63 -37.86
CA PRO A 8 -65.79 -21.66 -37.44
C PRO A 8 -64.96 -22.23 -36.29
N GLY A 9 -63.64 -22.30 -36.49
CA GLY A 9 -62.66 -22.71 -35.48
C GLY A 9 -62.27 -21.56 -34.57
N LEU A 10 -62.52 -21.76 -33.27
CA LEU A 10 -62.10 -20.93 -32.15
C LEU A 10 -60.55 -20.93 -32.06
N THR A 11 -59.91 -19.79 -32.22
CA THR A 11 -58.45 -19.65 -32.04
C THR A 11 -58.19 -19.22 -30.60
N ALA A 12 -57.67 -20.13 -29.77
CA ALA A 12 -57.21 -19.84 -28.42
C ALA A 12 -55.81 -19.20 -28.49
N ALA A 13 -55.71 -17.93 -28.07
CA ALA A 13 -54.43 -17.25 -27.91
C ALA A 13 -53.78 -17.70 -26.58
N LEU A 14 -52.69 -18.47 -26.67
CA LEU A 14 -51.80 -18.75 -25.55
C LEU A 14 -50.99 -17.48 -25.25
N ALA A 15 -51.30 -16.81 -24.15
CA ALA A 15 -50.46 -15.74 -23.62
C ALA A 15 -49.24 -16.37 -22.93
N ALA A 16 -48.07 -16.27 -23.55
CA ALA A 16 -46.80 -16.61 -22.92
C ALA A 16 -46.43 -15.49 -21.93
N ILE A 17 -46.63 -15.74 -20.64
CA ILE A 17 -46.11 -14.88 -19.57
C ILE A 17 -44.61 -15.14 -19.50
N ALA A 18 -43.80 -14.22 -20.03
CA ALA A 18 -42.38 -14.20 -19.75
C ALA A 18 -42.19 -13.85 -18.28
N LEU A 19 -41.85 -14.85 -17.47
CA LEU A 19 -41.39 -14.67 -16.10
C LEU A 19 -40.08 -13.89 -16.15
N THR A 20 -40.14 -12.57 -15.98
CA THR A 20 -38.98 -11.78 -15.59
C THR A 20 -38.62 -12.20 -14.17
N ALA A 21 -37.78 -13.24 -14.04
CA ALA A 21 -37.27 -13.69 -12.76
C ALA A 21 -36.39 -12.58 -12.15
N CYS A 22 -36.97 -11.75 -11.28
CA CYS A 22 -36.26 -10.74 -10.48
C CYS A 22 -35.45 -11.41 -9.36
N GLY A 23 -34.45 -12.21 -9.72
CA GLY A 23 -33.50 -12.79 -8.77
C GLY A 23 -32.15 -12.07 -8.81
N PRO A 24 -31.37 -12.13 -7.71
CA PRO A 24 -29.97 -11.68 -7.69
C PRO A 24 -29.11 -12.52 -8.64
N ALA A 25 -28.00 -11.95 -9.08
CA ALA A 25 -26.91 -12.59 -9.81
C ALA A 25 -25.73 -12.81 -8.86
N GLU A 26 -24.95 -13.86 -9.11
CA GLU A 26 -23.81 -14.24 -8.28
C GLU A 26 -22.50 -13.70 -8.85
N VAL A 27 -21.69 -13.08 -7.99
CA VAL A 27 -20.32 -12.67 -8.28
C VAL A 27 -19.40 -13.36 -7.29
N THR A 28 -18.44 -14.12 -7.80
CA THR A 28 -17.38 -14.74 -7.01
C THR A 28 -16.10 -13.97 -7.21
N ILE A 29 -15.58 -13.41 -6.13
CA ILE A 29 -14.26 -12.79 -6.10
C ILE A 29 -13.25 -13.86 -5.71
N VAL A 30 -12.10 -13.91 -6.38
CA VAL A 30 -10.98 -14.76 -6.03
C VAL A 30 -9.74 -13.88 -5.93
N ALA A 31 -9.22 -13.70 -4.72
CA ALA A 31 -8.04 -12.90 -4.45
C ALA A 31 -6.83 -13.79 -4.18
N GLU A 32 -5.73 -13.55 -4.90
CA GLU A 32 -4.52 -14.38 -4.82
C GLU A 32 -3.24 -13.63 -5.21
N LEU A 33 -2.10 -14.08 -4.69
CA LEU A 33 -0.77 -13.62 -5.05
C LEU A 33 -0.06 -14.68 -5.92
N GLY A 34 0.56 -14.25 -7.01
CA GLY A 34 1.25 -15.14 -7.95
C GLY A 34 0.33 -15.72 -9.02
N GLU A 35 0.84 -16.71 -9.78
CA GLU A 35 0.11 -17.29 -10.92
C GLU A 35 0.05 -18.83 -10.86
N GLY A 36 -1.02 -19.39 -11.43
CA GLY A 36 -1.14 -20.82 -11.67
C GLY A 36 -1.18 -21.66 -10.39
N ALA A 37 -0.43 -22.76 -10.37
CA ALA A 37 -0.43 -23.72 -9.26
C ALA A 37 0.29 -23.21 -7.99
N GLU A 38 1.01 -22.09 -8.10
CA GLU A 38 1.72 -21.45 -6.99
C GLU A 38 0.97 -20.23 -6.43
N ALA A 39 -0.24 -19.96 -6.94
CA ALA A 39 -1.05 -18.85 -6.47
C ALA A 39 -1.42 -19.04 -4.99
N GLN A 40 -1.03 -18.07 -4.17
CA GLN A 40 -1.33 -18.04 -2.75
C GLN A 40 -2.66 -17.29 -2.54
N PRO A 41 -3.70 -17.94 -1.97
CA PRO A 41 -4.96 -17.27 -1.71
C PRO A 41 -4.79 -16.16 -0.66
N LEU A 42 -5.49 -15.05 -0.87
CA LEU A 42 -5.53 -13.92 0.06
C LEU A 42 -6.78 -14.02 0.94
N ASN A 43 -6.56 -14.30 2.22
CA ASN A 43 -7.60 -14.36 3.24
C ASN A 43 -7.84 -12.96 3.84
N ALA A 44 -9.06 -12.71 4.30
CA ALA A 44 -9.45 -11.50 5.02
C ALA A 44 -9.27 -10.22 4.21
N VAL A 45 -9.42 -10.31 2.88
CA VAL A 45 -9.50 -9.14 2.01
C VAL A 45 -10.95 -8.67 2.00
N GLU A 46 -11.21 -7.47 2.50
CA GLU A 46 -12.51 -6.82 2.34
C GLU A 46 -12.69 -6.41 0.87
N VAL A 47 -13.81 -6.82 0.28
CA VAL A 47 -14.15 -6.55 -1.11
C VAL A 47 -15.49 -5.85 -1.16
N GLU A 48 -15.54 -4.76 -1.91
CA GLU A 48 -16.74 -3.96 -2.14
C GLU A 48 -17.11 -3.99 -3.62
N LEU A 49 -18.39 -4.19 -3.90
CA LEU A 49 -18.98 -3.96 -5.21
C LEU A 49 -19.66 -2.60 -5.18
N LEU A 50 -19.04 -1.63 -5.86
CA LEU A 50 -19.50 -0.24 -5.91
C LEU A 50 -20.24 0.01 -7.23
N PRO A 51 -21.43 0.64 -7.25
CA PRO A 51 -22.15 0.92 -8.49
C PRO A 51 -21.60 2.13 -9.28
N PHE A 52 -20.41 2.61 -8.90
CA PHE A 52 -19.71 3.75 -9.48
C PHE A 52 -18.20 3.56 -9.32
N ASP A 53 -17.44 4.29 -10.11
CA ASP A 53 -15.97 4.34 -10.01
C ASP A 53 -15.57 5.19 -8.80
N ARG A 54 -14.96 4.57 -7.79
CA ARG A 54 -14.53 5.25 -6.56
C ARG A 54 -13.48 6.31 -6.86
N ASP A 55 -12.47 5.99 -7.65
CA ASP A 55 -11.37 6.90 -7.97
C ASP A 55 -11.89 8.12 -8.73
N GLN A 56 -12.81 7.93 -9.68
CA GLN A 56 -13.43 9.05 -10.37
C GLN A 56 -14.18 10.00 -9.42
N VAL A 57 -14.83 9.48 -8.37
CA VAL A 57 -15.50 10.33 -7.38
C VAL A 57 -14.49 11.15 -6.59
N PHE A 58 -13.44 10.51 -6.05
CA PHE A 58 -12.39 11.22 -5.30
C PHE A 58 -11.65 12.25 -6.18
N ASP A 59 -11.30 11.91 -7.42
CA ASP A 59 -10.67 12.84 -8.37
C ASP A 59 -11.57 14.05 -8.64
N SER A 60 -12.87 13.81 -8.85
CA SER A 60 -13.83 14.89 -9.11
C SER A 60 -13.98 15.82 -7.90
N LEU A 61 -14.00 15.26 -6.68
CA LEU A 61 -14.06 16.02 -5.44
C LEU A 61 -12.78 16.83 -5.21
N ALA A 62 -11.61 16.24 -5.44
CA ALA A 62 -10.32 16.94 -5.33
C ALA A 62 -10.22 18.11 -6.33
N ILE A 63 -10.70 17.93 -7.57
CA ILE A 63 -10.77 19.01 -8.58
C ILE A 63 -11.76 20.10 -8.18
N ALA A 64 -12.88 19.73 -7.55
CA ALA A 64 -13.93 20.66 -7.13
C ALA A 64 -13.64 21.32 -5.77
N ALA A 65 -12.58 20.90 -5.07
CA ALA A 65 -12.25 21.36 -3.74
C ALA A 65 -12.09 22.89 -3.69
N PRO A 66 -12.52 23.56 -2.60
CA PRO A 66 -12.38 25.02 -2.47
C PRO A 66 -10.93 25.50 -2.53
N ARG A 67 -9.99 24.64 -2.13
CA ARG A 67 -8.56 24.88 -2.17
C ARG A 67 -7.89 23.76 -2.98
N PRO A 68 -6.87 24.08 -3.80
CA PRO A 68 -6.14 23.05 -4.54
C PRO A 68 -5.44 22.10 -3.59
N GLU A 69 -5.23 20.86 -4.04
CA GLU A 69 -4.44 19.88 -3.30
C GLU A 69 -3.05 20.44 -2.97
N PRO A 70 -2.67 20.46 -1.68
CA PRO A 70 -1.35 20.87 -1.27
C PRO A 70 -0.27 20.06 -2.00
N GLN A 71 0.78 20.74 -2.47
CA GLN A 71 1.94 20.06 -3.07
C GLN A 71 2.96 19.73 -2.00
N ILE A 72 3.61 18.57 -2.10
CA ILE A 72 4.67 18.15 -1.17
C ILE A 72 5.73 19.26 -1.08
N PRO A 73 6.01 19.79 0.13
CA PRO A 73 7.01 20.83 0.31
C PRO A 73 8.39 20.39 -0.19
N PRO A 74 9.12 21.23 -0.95
CA PRO A 74 10.47 20.89 -1.41
C PRO A 74 11.44 20.63 -0.26
N GLU A 75 11.20 21.21 0.91
CA GLU A 75 11.98 21.00 2.13
C GLU A 75 11.89 19.55 2.63
N LEU A 76 10.72 18.89 2.51
CA LEU A 76 10.58 17.47 2.86
C LEU A 76 11.38 16.58 1.91
N LEU A 77 11.40 16.91 0.62
CA LEU A 77 12.19 16.18 -0.37
C LEU A 77 13.69 16.36 -0.09
N ALA A 78 14.11 17.58 0.25
CA ALA A 78 15.49 17.86 0.63
C ALA A 78 15.90 17.13 1.91
N ALA A 79 15.03 17.07 2.92
CA ALA A 79 15.28 16.38 4.17
C ALA A 79 15.60 14.88 3.98
N GLN A 80 14.93 14.22 3.03
CA GLN A 80 15.25 12.81 2.70
C GLN A 80 16.68 12.65 2.18
N GLU A 81 17.12 13.57 1.32
CA GLU A 81 18.48 13.56 0.79
C GLU A 81 19.52 13.86 1.89
N GLU A 82 19.27 14.85 2.74
CA GLU A 82 20.14 15.20 3.87
C GLU A 82 20.30 14.05 4.87
N ILE A 83 19.20 13.37 5.22
CA ILE A 83 19.23 12.17 6.09
C ILE A 83 20.04 11.06 5.45
N ALA A 84 19.89 10.82 4.15
CA ALA A 84 20.66 9.79 3.45
C ALA A 84 22.17 10.11 3.45
N GLN A 85 22.54 11.38 3.24
CA GLN A 85 23.93 11.82 3.30
C GLN A 85 24.50 11.71 4.71
N ALA A 86 23.78 12.17 5.74
CA ALA A 86 24.20 12.08 7.14
C ALA A 86 24.36 10.63 7.61
N ARG A 87 23.46 9.74 7.18
CA ARG A 87 23.57 8.29 7.44
C ARG A 87 24.84 7.70 6.87
N ASN A 88 25.21 8.08 5.64
CA ASN A 88 26.45 7.60 5.02
C ASN A 88 27.68 8.16 5.74
N ALA A 89 27.69 9.45 6.08
CA ALA A 89 28.78 10.05 6.85
C ALA A 89 28.97 9.42 8.23
N TRP A 90 27.87 9.07 8.91
CA TRP A 90 27.93 8.33 10.17
C TRP A 90 28.51 6.92 9.99
N ARG A 91 28.06 6.16 8.97
CA ARG A 91 28.60 4.82 8.66
C ARG A 91 30.10 4.83 8.35
N ASP A 92 30.56 5.84 7.62
CA ASP A 92 31.98 6.01 7.30
C ASP A 92 32.78 6.28 8.59
N ALA A 93 32.31 7.18 9.45
CA ALA A 93 32.95 7.48 10.73
C ALA A 93 32.93 6.28 11.70
N GLU A 94 31.84 5.51 11.73
CA GLU A 94 31.75 4.27 12.49
C GLU A 94 32.78 3.24 12.00
N THR A 95 32.96 3.13 10.68
CA THR A 95 33.96 2.24 10.08
C THR A 95 35.38 2.62 10.51
N ASP A 96 35.73 3.90 10.41
CA ASP A 96 37.06 4.40 10.80
C ASP A 96 37.33 4.18 12.31
N TRP A 97 36.35 4.49 13.15
CA TRP A 97 36.43 4.24 14.59
C TRP A 97 36.59 2.75 14.91
N ALA A 98 35.84 1.87 14.23
CA ALA A 98 35.90 0.44 14.46
C ALA A 98 37.28 -0.15 14.11
N VAL A 99 37.91 0.34 13.02
CA VAL A 99 39.27 -0.07 12.62
C VAL A 99 40.30 0.34 13.68
N LEU A 100 40.24 1.57 14.18
CA LEU A 100 41.15 2.05 15.22
C LEU A 100 40.95 1.30 16.54
N ARG A 101 39.70 1.07 16.93
CA ARG A 101 39.36 0.28 18.12
C ARG A 101 39.94 -1.13 18.05
N ASP A 102 39.73 -1.83 16.94
CA ASP A 102 40.25 -3.19 16.73
C ASP A 102 41.80 -3.23 16.72
N THR A 103 42.42 -2.20 16.12
CA THR A 103 43.89 -2.06 16.12
C THR A 103 44.44 -1.87 17.53
N LEU A 104 43.83 -0.99 18.32
CA LEU A 104 44.22 -0.75 19.72
C LEU A 104 44.03 -2.01 20.57
N GLN A 105 42.93 -2.75 20.41
CA GLN A 105 42.69 -4.01 21.13
C GLN A 105 43.74 -5.08 20.79
N LYS A 106 44.13 -5.20 19.52
CA LYS A 106 45.20 -6.12 19.09
C LYS A 106 46.55 -5.74 19.68
N LEU A 107 46.87 -4.45 19.75
CA LEU A 107 48.10 -3.95 20.36
C LEU A 107 48.12 -4.19 21.87
N GLU A 108 47.01 -3.92 22.56
CA GLU A 108 46.84 -4.21 23.99
C GLU A 108 47.07 -5.71 24.28
N THR A 109 46.39 -6.58 23.54
CA THR A 109 46.57 -8.05 23.65
C THR A 109 48.02 -8.49 23.41
N ALA A 110 48.71 -7.87 22.45
CA ALA A 110 50.12 -8.16 22.17
C ALA A 110 51.05 -7.68 23.29
N LEU A 111 50.77 -6.52 23.89
CA LEU A 111 51.54 -5.95 25.00
C LEU A 111 51.40 -6.79 26.27
N GLU A 112 50.20 -7.29 26.58
CA GLU A 112 49.94 -8.18 27.73
C GLU A 112 50.80 -9.45 27.72
N GLY A 113 51.14 -9.96 26.53
CA GLY A 113 51.96 -11.16 26.35
C GLY A 113 53.47 -10.93 26.48
N LEU A 114 53.94 -9.70 26.66
CA LEU A 114 55.35 -9.33 26.65
C LEU A 114 55.84 -8.83 28.03
N ASN A 115 57.14 -8.97 28.29
CA ASN A 115 57.75 -8.35 29.46
C ASN A 115 58.01 -6.86 29.20
N VAL A 116 57.61 -5.99 30.12
CA VAL A 116 57.79 -4.51 30.04
C VAL A 116 59.24 -4.07 29.78
N ARG A 117 60.24 -4.87 30.16
CA ARG A 117 61.66 -4.57 29.95
C ARG A 117 62.17 -4.98 28.56
N GLU A 118 61.37 -5.70 27.78
CA GLU A 118 61.75 -6.10 26.43
C GLU A 118 61.64 -4.90 25.47
N ARG A 119 62.60 -4.79 24.55
CA ARG A 119 62.59 -3.73 23.52
C ARG A 119 61.31 -3.77 22.68
N ARG A 120 60.81 -4.98 22.37
CA ARG A 120 59.57 -5.18 21.60
C ARG A 120 58.35 -4.61 22.31
N TYR A 121 58.28 -4.69 23.64
CA TYR A 121 57.20 -4.06 24.40
C TYR A 121 57.26 -2.54 24.22
N GLN A 122 58.44 -1.94 24.41
CA GLN A 122 58.63 -0.50 24.28
C GLN A 122 58.26 0.01 22.89
N ASP A 123 58.66 -0.72 21.84
CA ASP A 123 58.34 -0.36 20.45
C ASP A 123 56.82 -0.41 20.17
N LEU A 124 56.11 -1.46 20.63
CA LEU A 124 54.65 -1.57 20.46
C LEU A 124 53.87 -0.57 21.31
N PHE A 125 54.36 -0.27 22.52
CA PHE A 125 53.74 0.70 23.41
C PHE A 125 53.76 2.11 22.82
N LEU A 126 54.86 2.52 22.17
CA LEU A 126 54.93 3.79 21.45
C LEU A 126 53.94 3.88 20.29
N VAL A 127 53.70 2.77 19.58
CA VAL A 127 52.67 2.72 18.52
C VAL A 127 51.28 2.86 19.11
N TRP A 128 51.01 2.17 20.22
CA TRP A 128 49.72 2.25 20.92
C TRP A 128 49.45 3.67 21.43
N GLU A 129 50.41 4.30 22.13
CA GLU A 129 50.29 5.71 22.58
C GLU A 129 50.09 6.66 21.40
N GLY A 130 50.74 6.40 20.26
CA GLY A 130 50.60 7.21 19.06
C GLY A 130 49.21 7.14 18.41
N LEU A 131 48.48 6.04 18.60
CA LEU A 131 47.13 5.83 18.03
C LEU A 131 46.00 6.34 18.92
N GLU A 132 46.26 6.59 20.20
CA GLU A 132 45.24 7.06 21.14
C GLU A 132 44.60 8.41 20.72
N PRO A 133 45.36 9.43 20.26
CA PRO A 133 44.77 10.67 19.77
C PRO A 133 43.87 10.49 18.54
N ASP A 134 44.28 9.60 17.61
CA ASP A 134 43.51 9.29 16.39
C ASP A 134 42.21 8.58 16.75
N TYR A 135 42.25 7.62 17.68
CA TYR A 135 41.06 6.95 18.21
C TYR A 135 40.10 7.95 18.87
N GLN A 136 40.59 8.83 19.74
CA GLN A 136 39.74 9.84 20.37
C GLN A 136 39.14 10.82 19.35
N ALA A 137 39.86 11.13 18.27
CA ALA A 137 39.34 11.95 17.20
C ALA A 137 38.24 11.23 16.40
N ALA A 138 38.45 9.95 16.06
CA ALA A 138 37.46 9.13 15.37
C ALA A 138 36.19 8.91 16.21
N ASP A 139 36.33 8.69 17.53
CA ASP A 139 35.21 8.52 18.46
C ASP A 139 34.33 9.79 18.55
N ARG A 140 34.96 10.97 18.64
CA ARG A 140 34.25 12.25 18.58
C ARG A 140 33.57 12.47 17.24
N ALA A 141 34.23 12.11 16.13
CA ALA A 141 33.65 12.22 14.79
C ALA A 141 32.42 11.32 14.66
N MET A 142 32.52 10.04 15.01
CA MET A 142 31.41 9.09 14.99
C MET A 142 30.22 9.59 15.82
N THR A 143 30.48 10.02 17.07
CA THR A 143 29.43 10.53 17.97
C THR A 143 28.76 11.77 17.39
N SER A 144 29.54 12.74 16.90
CA SER A 144 28.99 13.97 16.30
C SER A 144 28.17 13.70 15.04
N ARG A 145 28.58 12.73 14.20
CA ARG A 145 27.81 12.34 13.01
C ARG A 145 26.52 11.61 13.35
N PHE A 146 26.55 10.79 14.39
CA PHE A 146 25.34 10.15 14.90
C PHE A 146 24.34 11.18 15.42
N GLU A 147 24.80 12.16 16.23
CA GLU A 147 23.95 13.25 16.73
C GLU A 147 23.35 14.08 15.59
N GLU A 148 24.14 14.41 14.56
CA GLU A 148 23.68 15.12 13.35
C GLU A 148 22.60 14.31 12.61
N PHE A 149 22.84 13.02 12.38
CA PHE A 149 21.89 12.11 11.73
C PHE A 149 20.57 11.98 12.52
N THR A 150 20.64 11.83 13.85
CA THR A 150 19.45 11.77 14.70
C THR A 150 18.67 13.08 14.67
N ALA A 151 19.35 14.22 14.80
CA ALA A 151 18.70 15.53 14.75
C ALA A 151 17.97 15.79 13.42
N LEU A 152 18.56 15.36 12.29
CA LEU A 152 17.92 15.46 10.98
C LEU A 152 16.68 14.56 10.86
N GLN A 153 16.74 13.33 11.41
CA GLN A 153 15.56 12.45 11.44
C GLN A 153 14.42 13.04 12.27
N ASP A 154 14.72 13.54 13.46
CA ASP A 154 13.71 14.14 14.34
C ASP A 154 13.06 15.36 13.67
N ALA A 155 13.88 16.24 13.07
CA ALA A 155 13.38 17.41 12.35
C ALA A 155 12.55 17.05 11.11
N ALA A 156 12.86 15.94 10.42
CA ALA A 156 12.07 15.49 9.28
C ALA A 156 10.73 14.86 9.71
N ILE A 157 10.71 14.14 10.84
CA ILE A 157 9.47 13.62 11.43
C ILE A 157 8.54 14.79 11.79
N ASP A 158 9.04 15.81 12.48
CA ASP A 158 8.24 16.99 12.84
C ASP A 158 7.67 17.71 11.60
N GLN A 159 8.46 17.81 10.52
CA GLN A 159 7.99 18.39 9.26
C GLN A 159 6.94 17.51 8.58
N MET A 160 7.12 16.18 8.60
CA MET A 160 6.15 15.24 8.05
C MET A 160 4.82 15.30 8.80
N ASP A 161 4.86 15.40 10.14
CA ASP A 161 3.66 15.55 10.96
C ASP A 161 2.92 16.86 10.65
N SER A 162 3.66 17.97 10.50
CA SER A 162 3.06 19.24 10.09
C SER A 162 2.45 19.16 8.69
N TRP A 163 3.07 18.40 7.79
CA TRP A 163 2.56 18.21 6.43
C TRP A 163 1.31 17.33 6.41
N ASN A 164 1.31 16.23 7.16
CA ASN A 164 0.15 15.37 7.34
C ASN A 164 -1.04 16.15 7.90
N PHE A 165 -0.81 17.09 8.82
CA PHE A 165 -1.86 17.98 9.32
C PHE A 165 -2.46 18.87 8.21
N VAL A 166 -1.61 19.46 7.35
CA VAL A 166 -2.08 20.27 6.21
C VAL A 166 -2.87 19.43 5.21
N MET A 167 -2.41 18.22 4.93
CA MET A 167 -3.11 17.28 4.04
C MET A 167 -4.44 16.82 4.62
N ASP A 168 -4.49 16.51 5.92
CA ASP A 168 -5.72 16.11 6.61
C ASP A 168 -6.76 17.25 6.63
N ASP A 169 -6.33 18.48 6.95
CA ASP A 169 -7.19 19.67 6.89
C ASP A 169 -7.77 19.89 5.48
N TRP A 170 -6.94 19.75 4.44
CA TRP A 170 -7.41 19.82 3.07
C TRP A 170 -8.38 18.68 2.72
N ALA A 171 -8.06 17.44 3.09
CA ALA A 171 -8.86 16.26 2.78
C ALA A 171 -10.24 16.32 3.46
N GLN A 172 -10.31 16.80 4.70
CA GLN A 172 -11.57 17.02 5.42
C GLN A 172 -12.50 17.97 4.66
N GLU A 173 -11.97 19.03 4.05
CA GLU A 173 -12.76 19.95 3.23
C GLU A 173 -13.08 19.38 1.83
N ALA A 174 -12.08 18.80 1.16
CA ALA A 174 -12.20 18.30 -0.21
C ALA A 174 -13.19 17.12 -0.29
N PHE A 175 -13.23 16.27 0.72
CA PHE A 175 -14.05 15.05 0.75
C PHE A 175 -15.22 15.13 1.73
N ALA A 176 -15.56 16.32 2.25
CA ALA A 176 -16.66 16.53 3.19
C ALA A 176 -18.02 15.98 2.69
N GLU A 177 -18.23 15.99 1.38
CA GLU A 177 -19.48 15.59 0.74
C GLU A 177 -19.42 14.19 0.09
N VAL A 178 -18.37 13.40 0.35
CA VAL A 178 -18.18 12.10 -0.32
C VAL A 178 -19.38 11.16 -0.14
N ASP A 179 -19.93 11.09 1.07
CA ASP A 179 -21.08 10.23 1.37
C ASP A 179 -22.34 10.66 0.60
N LEU A 180 -22.55 11.98 0.44
CA LEU A 180 -23.68 12.52 -0.33
C LEU A 180 -23.54 12.19 -1.82
N VAL A 181 -22.31 12.23 -2.36
CA VAL A 181 -22.05 11.84 -3.74
C VAL A 181 -22.25 10.33 -3.92
N PHE A 182 -21.81 9.51 -2.97
CA PHE A 182 -22.03 8.06 -3.01
C PHE A 182 -23.53 7.73 -2.99
N GLU A 183 -24.31 8.35 -2.09
CA GLU A 183 -25.77 8.22 -2.05
C GLU A 183 -26.41 8.61 -3.38
N ALA A 184 -26.04 9.77 -3.93
CA ALA A 184 -26.56 10.22 -5.22
C ALA A 184 -26.22 9.27 -6.39
N LYS A 185 -25.03 8.63 -6.36
CA LYS A 185 -24.62 7.64 -7.36
C LYS A 185 -25.39 6.32 -7.20
N MET A 186 -25.63 5.88 -5.97
CA MET A 186 -26.49 4.71 -5.70
C MET A 186 -27.92 4.97 -6.18
N ASP A 187 -28.51 6.12 -5.84
CA ASP A 187 -29.84 6.52 -6.29
C ASP A 187 -29.96 6.59 -7.81
N ALA A 188 -28.96 7.16 -8.48
CA ALA A 188 -28.94 7.28 -9.93
C ALA A 188 -28.81 5.94 -10.66
N SER A 189 -28.08 4.98 -10.07
CA SER A 189 -27.90 3.63 -10.63
C SER A 189 -29.04 2.68 -10.27
N GLY A 190 -29.71 2.91 -9.13
CA GLY A 190 -30.67 1.98 -8.54
C GLY A 190 -30.03 0.70 -8.00
N LEU A 191 -28.73 0.73 -7.73
CA LEU A 191 -27.93 -0.39 -7.23
C LEU A 191 -27.31 -0.02 -5.87
N ASP A 192 -27.15 -1.03 -5.01
CA ASP A 192 -26.56 -0.87 -3.67
C ASP A 192 -25.07 -1.21 -3.68
N ILE A 193 -24.33 -0.65 -2.72
CA ILE A 193 -22.99 -1.14 -2.37
C ILE A 193 -23.13 -2.48 -1.63
N VAL A 194 -22.33 -3.46 -2.03
CA VAL A 194 -22.32 -4.78 -1.37
C VAL A 194 -20.89 -5.14 -0.97
N THR A 195 -20.70 -5.48 0.30
CA THR A 195 -19.40 -5.81 0.88
C THR A 195 -19.37 -7.26 1.32
N ASP A 196 -18.24 -7.92 1.13
CA ASP A 196 -17.93 -9.24 1.66
C ASP A 196 -16.44 -9.33 1.98
N THR A 197 -16.00 -10.42 2.59
CA THR A 197 -14.59 -10.64 2.94
C THR A 197 -14.14 -12.01 2.46
N THR A 198 -12.97 -12.09 1.83
CA THR A 198 -12.44 -13.38 1.35
C THR A 198 -12.18 -14.35 2.49
N GLU A 199 -12.56 -15.61 2.29
CA GLU A 199 -12.30 -16.69 3.24
C GLU A 199 -10.85 -17.21 3.12
N ALA A 200 -10.50 -18.25 3.88
CA ALA A 200 -9.18 -18.88 3.86
C ALA A 200 -8.76 -19.42 2.47
N ALA A 201 -9.74 -19.72 1.60
CA ALA A 201 -9.50 -20.15 0.22
C ALA A 201 -9.30 -18.98 -0.77
N GLY A 202 -9.39 -17.74 -0.29
CA GLY A 202 -9.25 -16.54 -1.11
C GLY A 202 -10.51 -16.16 -1.90
N ASP A 203 -11.64 -16.85 -1.70
CA ASP A 203 -12.90 -16.51 -2.35
C ASP A 203 -13.90 -15.77 -1.45
N ALA A 204 -14.68 -14.87 -2.06
CA ALA A 204 -15.85 -14.20 -1.50
C ALA A 204 -17.02 -14.29 -2.50
N ARG A 205 -18.26 -14.41 -2.03
CA ARG A 205 -19.43 -14.66 -2.90
C ARG A 205 -20.55 -13.70 -2.60
N LEU A 206 -20.78 -12.80 -3.54
CA LEU A 206 -21.75 -11.72 -3.42
C LEU A 206 -22.96 -12.00 -4.29
N GLN A 207 -24.14 -11.69 -3.77
CA GLN A 207 -25.41 -11.78 -4.49
C GLN A 207 -25.93 -10.36 -4.74
N VAL A 208 -25.92 -9.93 -6.00
CA VAL A 208 -26.19 -8.52 -6.37
C VAL A 208 -27.21 -8.41 -7.49
N ALA A 209 -27.84 -7.24 -7.64
CA ALA A 209 -28.69 -6.98 -8.79
C ALA A 209 -27.83 -6.88 -10.07
N PRO A 210 -28.31 -7.35 -11.24
CA PRO A 210 -27.59 -7.17 -12.50
C PRO A 210 -27.35 -5.68 -12.80
N GLY A 211 -26.15 -5.34 -13.26
CA GLY A 211 -25.74 -3.95 -13.42
C GLY A 211 -24.23 -3.80 -13.65
N ASN A 212 -23.78 -2.56 -13.72
CA ASN A 212 -22.35 -2.24 -13.76
C ASN A 212 -21.87 -1.95 -12.34
N TYR A 213 -20.76 -2.58 -11.96
CA TYR A 213 -20.11 -2.36 -10.68
C TYR A 213 -18.60 -2.14 -10.89
N TRP A 214 -17.96 -1.68 -9.84
CA TRP A 214 -16.52 -1.65 -9.66
C TRP A 214 -16.18 -2.54 -8.47
N VAL A 215 -15.25 -3.46 -8.66
CA VAL A 215 -14.69 -4.27 -7.58
C VAL A 215 -13.58 -3.46 -6.95
N HIS A 216 -13.83 -3.01 -5.72
CA HIS A 216 -12.86 -2.29 -4.91
C HIS A 216 -12.34 -3.21 -3.79
N ALA A 217 -11.02 -3.24 -3.61
CA ALA A 217 -10.36 -4.00 -2.55
C ALA A 217 -8.97 -3.44 -2.28
N ARG A 218 -8.47 -3.65 -1.05
CA ARG A 218 -7.14 -3.24 -0.61
C ARG A 218 -6.47 -4.37 0.15
N TYR A 219 -5.17 -4.57 -0.05
CA TYR A 219 -4.38 -5.55 0.69
C TYR A 219 -2.98 -5.02 1.01
N GLU A 220 -2.69 -4.86 2.29
CA GLU A 220 -1.40 -4.37 2.78
C GLU A 220 -0.33 -5.47 2.80
N LEU A 221 0.81 -5.18 2.18
CA LEU A 221 2.06 -5.93 2.26
C LEU A 221 3.08 -5.13 3.10
N PRO A 222 4.23 -5.73 3.48
CA PRO A 222 5.20 -5.05 4.35
C PRO A 222 5.77 -3.72 3.82
N THR A 223 5.74 -3.49 2.50
CA THR A 223 6.33 -2.30 1.86
C THR A 223 5.40 -1.57 0.89
N GLU A 224 4.23 -2.13 0.61
CA GLU A 224 3.30 -1.62 -0.40
C GLU A 224 1.88 -2.08 -0.08
N GLU A 225 0.90 -1.42 -0.66
CA GLU A 225 -0.48 -1.85 -0.72
C GLU A 225 -0.82 -2.30 -2.15
N LEU A 226 -1.52 -3.41 -2.28
CA LEU A 226 -2.21 -3.77 -3.51
C LEU A 226 -3.60 -3.15 -3.51
N TYR A 227 -3.87 -2.31 -4.49
CA TYR A 227 -5.12 -1.59 -4.67
C TYR A 227 -5.85 -2.07 -5.92
N TRP A 228 -7.12 -2.45 -5.79
CA TRP A 228 -7.98 -2.79 -6.91
C TRP A 228 -9.17 -1.83 -6.98
N ASN A 229 -9.46 -1.35 -8.19
CA ASN A 229 -10.69 -0.65 -8.55
C ASN A 229 -11.03 -1.04 -9.99
N VAL A 230 -11.71 -2.19 -10.17
CA VAL A 230 -11.84 -2.88 -11.47
C VAL A 230 -13.29 -2.87 -11.95
N PRO A 231 -13.61 -2.38 -13.16
CA PRO A 231 -14.97 -2.34 -13.65
C PRO A 231 -15.44 -3.74 -14.09
N ILE A 232 -16.68 -4.08 -13.72
CA ILE A 232 -17.35 -5.33 -14.09
C ILE A 232 -18.79 -5.09 -14.53
N THR A 233 -19.32 -6.01 -15.34
CA THR A 233 -20.73 -6.02 -15.72
C THR A 233 -21.35 -7.33 -15.28
N VAL A 234 -22.29 -7.25 -14.34
CA VAL A 234 -23.00 -8.39 -13.79
C VAL A 234 -24.27 -8.63 -14.60
N VAL A 235 -24.36 -9.81 -15.21
CA VAL A 235 -25.54 -10.27 -15.95
C VAL A 235 -26.18 -11.45 -15.21
N ARG A 236 -27.47 -11.71 -15.49
CA ARG A 236 -28.13 -12.90 -14.93
C ARG A 236 -27.60 -14.17 -15.58
N GLY A 237 -27.51 -15.25 -14.80
CA GLY A 237 -27.19 -16.58 -15.30
C GLY A 237 -26.04 -17.20 -14.52
N GLU A 238 -24.97 -17.53 -15.24
CA GLU A 238 -23.77 -18.13 -14.65
C GLU A 238 -23.07 -17.14 -13.70
N PRO A 239 -22.51 -17.61 -12.57
CA PRO A 239 -21.73 -16.77 -11.67
C PRO A 239 -20.59 -16.08 -12.41
N LEU A 240 -20.46 -14.77 -12.22
CA LEU A 240 -19.33 -14.01 -12.72
C LEU A 240 -18.15 -14.23 -11.77
N VAL A 241 -17.03 -14.75 -12.28
CA VAL A 241 -15.80 -14.88 -11.50
C VAL A 241 -14.88 -13.71 -11.82
N VAL A 242 -14.46 -12.97 -10.79
CA VAL A 242 -13.49 -11.88 -10.88
C VAL A 242 -12.25 -12.26 -10.09
N ARG A 243 -11.08 -12.17 -10.73
CA ARG A 243 -9.80 -12.47 -10.09
C ARG A 243 -9.11 -11.17 -9.71
N LEU A 244 -8.72 -11.04 -8.45
CA LEU A 244 -7.89 -9.97 -7.93
C LEU A 244 -6.48 -10.52 -7.76
N THR A 245 -5.59 -10.12 -8.65
CA THR A 245 -4.20 -10.58 -8.69
C THR A 245 -3.26 -9.39 -8.61
N ARG A 246 -1.98 -9.66 -8.38
CA ARG A 246 -0.96 -8.61 -8.41
C ARG A 246 -0.88 -7.90 -9.78
N GLU A 247 -1.20 -8.60 -10.86
CA GLU A 247 -1.09 -8.07 -12.22
C GLU A 247 -2.14 -7.01 -12.55
N ASN A 248 -3.32 -7.10 -11.93
CA ASN A 248 -4.39 -6.13 -12.09
C ASN A 248 -4.58 -5.23 -10.87
N ALA A 249 -3.65 -5.30 -9.91
CA ALA A 249 -3.54 -4.35 -8.81
C ALA A 249 -2.68 -3.16 -9.21
N GLU A 250 -3.02 -1.98 -8.70
CA GLU A 250 -2.06 -0.90 -8.55
C GLU A 250 -1.23 -1.15 -7.28
N SER A 251 0.11 -1.08 -7.38
CA SER A 251 1.02 -1.15 -6.24
C SER A 251 1.31 0.26 -5.72
N ARG A 252 0.94 0.52 -4.47
CA ARG A 252 1.09 1.83 -3.82
C ARG A 252 2.11 1.70 -2.67
N PRO A 253 3.22 2.46 -2.65
CA PRO A 253 4.17 2.41 -1.55
C PRO A 253 3.53 2.83 -0.22
N ILE A 254 3.85 2.13 0.87
CA ILE A 254 3.50 2.54 2.23
C ILE A 254 4.74 3.26 2.80
N PHE A 255 4.57 4.50 3.24
CA PHE A 255 5.63 5.35 3.82
C PHE A 255 5.54 5.39 5.34
#